data_AF-A0A943LA94-F1
#
_entry.id   AF-A0A943LA94-F1
#
_cell.length_a   1.000
_cell.length_b   1.000
_cell.length_c   1.000
_cell.angle_alpha   90.00
_cell.angle_beta   90.00
_cell.angle_gamma   90.00
#
_symmetry.space_group_name_H-M   'P 1'
#
loop_
_entity.id
_entity.type
_entity.pdbx_description
1 polymer ?
#
loop_
_entity_poly.entity_id
_entity_poly.type
_entity_poly.pdbx_seq_one_letter_code
_entity_poly.pdbx_strand_id
1 'polypeptide(L)'
;MVKRDMFYFADIDEKFIYNTKNIEGLEDGVLVHCQQCIEKNLKGIITKKYGVVNREHNLVKLLETLYLSDFPKLKEYKGLCRELKDFYFSRRYASDDYEILDHNEYEEYLERFFELLNELKEIRKSMELSQ
;
A
#
# COMPACT_ATOMS: atom_id res chain seq x y z
N MET A 1 15.66 12.70 16.80
CA MET A 1 15.13 11.37 17.19
C MET A 1 14.21 10.92 16.08
N VAL A 2 14.43 9.76 15.45
CA VAL A 2 13.56 9.30 14.34
C VAL A 2 12.20 8.90 14.92
N LYS A 3 11.13 9.55 14.44
CA LYS A 3 9.76 9.21 14.84
C LYS A 3 9.35 7.94 14.11
N ARG A 4 9.20 6.83 14.84
CA ARG A 4 8.77 5.53 14.30
C ARG A 4 7.25 5.49 14.14
N ASP A 5 6.71 6.38 13.31
CA ASP A 5 5.28 6.41 12.97
C ASP A 5 4.99 5.56 11.71
N MET A 6 3.72 5.56 11.28
CA MET A 6 3.29 4.74 10.14
C MET A 6 4.05 5.08 8.86
N PHE A 7 4.38 6.36 8.65
CA PHE A 7 5.15 6.77 7.48
C PHE A 7 6.58 6.23 7.51
N TYR A 8 7.24 6.24 8.68
CA TYR A 8 8.54 5.60 8.83
C TYR A 8 8.52 4.11 8.43
N PHE A 9 7.48 3.37 8.85
CA PHE A 9 7.37 1.96 8.48
C PHE A 9 7.02 1.75 7.01
N ALA A 10 6.20 2.63 6.42
CA ALA A 10 5.90 2.59 4.99
C ALA A 10 7.16 2.83 4.13
N ASP A 11 8.03 3.76 4.55
CA ASP A 11 9.30 4.05 3.88
C ASP A 11 10.28 2.85 3.95
N ILE A 12 10.17 2.00 4.98
CA ILE A 12 10.93 0.75 5.07
C ILE A 12 10.41 -0.28 4.07
N ASP A 13 9.08 -0.46 3.97
CA ASP A 13 8.50 -1.38 3.00
C ASP A 13 8.83 -0.96 1.56
N GLU A 14 8.75 0.35 1.25
CA GLU A 14 9.13 0.88 -0.07
C GLU A 14 10.58 0.53 -0.41
N LYS A 15 11.51 0.69 0.54
CA LYS A 15 12.91 0.29 0.36
C LYS A 15 13.05 -1.20 0.13
N PHE A 16 12.31 -2.04 0.87
CA PHE A 16 12.34 -3.48 0.65
C PHE A 16 11.92 -3.82 -0.78
N ILE A 17 10.77 -3.31 -1.21
CA ILE A 17 10.21 -3.53 -2.55
C ILE A 17 11.22 -3.11 -3.63
N TYR A 18 11.76 -1.90 -3.54
CA TYR A 18 12.69 -1.38 -4.55
C TYR A 18 13.94 -2.26 -4.72
N ASN A 19 14.46 -2.81 -3.63
CA ASN A 19 15.68 -3.62 -3.64
C ASN A 19 15.44 -5.10 -4.00
N THR A 20 14.19 -5.56 -4.00
CA THR A 20 13.87 -6.99 -4.15
C THR A 20 12.96 -7.30 -5.32
N LYS A 21 12.27 -6.30 -5.90
CA LYS A 21 11.25 -6.51 -6.92
C LYS A 21 11.70 -7.26 -8.17
N ASN A 22 12.99 -7.22 -8.51
CA ASN A 22 13.55 -7.87 -9.70
C ASN A 22 14.32 -9.17 -9.37
N ILE A 23 14.19 -9.69 -8.14
CA ILE A 23 14.87 -10.92 -7.72
C ILE A 23 13.90 -12.09 -7.86
N GLU A 24 14.23 -13.01 -8.75
CA GLU A 24 13.45 -14.23 -8.99
C GLU A 24 13.24 -15.02 -7.69
N GLY A 25 11.99 -15.40 -7.42
CA GLY A 25 11.58 -16.16 -6.24
C GLY A 25 11.26 -15.30 -5.01
N LEU A 26 11.33 -13.96 -5.11
CA LEU A 26 10.93 -13.04 -4.04
C LEU A 26 9.62 -12.30 -4.32
N GLU A 27 8.93 -12.59 -5.42
CA GLU A 27 7.72 -11.90 -5.90
C GLU A 27 6.62 -11.89 -4.83
N ASP A 28 6.35 -13.04 -4.19
CA ASP A 28 5.37 -13.16 -3.12
C ASP A 28 5.70 -12.25 -1.93
N GLY A 29 6.97 -12.18 -1.56
CA GLY A 29 7.46 -11.29 -0.51
C GLY A 29 7.26 -9.81 -0.89
N VAL A 30 7.56 -9.47 -2.14
CA VAL A 30 7.38 -8.12 -2.67
C VAL A 30 5.90 -7.72 -2.63
N LEU A 31 4.98 -8.56 -3.09
CA LEU A 31 3.54 -8.29 -3.09
C LEU A 31 2.98 -8.08 -1.67
N VAL A 32 3.46 -8.86 -0.70
CA VAL A 32 3.12 -8.66 0.72
C VAL A 32 3.59 -7.29 1.20
N HIS A 33 4.81 -6.89 0.86
CA HIS A 33 5.33 -5.58 1.23
C HIS A 33 4.60 -4.44 0.49
N CYS A 34 4.15 -4.64 -0.74
CA CYS A 34 3.28 -3.68 -1.45
C CYS A 34 2.00 -3.41 -0.65
N GLN A 35 1.31 -4.46 -0.20
CA GLN A 35 0.12 -4.31 0.65
C GLN A 35 0.43 -3.52 1.93
N GLN A 36 1.50 -3.89 2.63
CA GLN A 36 1.91 -3.23 3.88
C GLN A 36 2.28 -1.76 3.68
N CYS A 37 2.99 -1.45 2.60
CA CYS A 37 3.42 -0.10 2.25
C CYS A 37 2.20 0.82 2.03
N ILE A 38 1.20 0.35 1.27
CA ILE A 38 -0.04 1.09 1.07
C ILE A 38 -0.82 1.23 2.39
N GLU A 39 -0.98 0.15 3.17
CA GLU A 39 -1.72 0.17 4.44
C GLU A 39 -1.17 1.24 5.39
N LYS A 40 0.16 1.27 5.57
CA LYS A 40 0.84 2.18 6.47
C LYS A 40 0.76 3.63 5.99
N ASN A 41 0.89 3.88 4.68
CA ASN A 41 0.67 5.21 4.12
C ASN A 41 -0.77 5.70 4.39
N LEU A 42 -1.78 4.88 4.09
CA LEU A 42 -3.18 5.24 4.34
C LEU A 42 -3.44 5.53 5.81
N LYS A 43 -2.98 4.66 6.73
CA LYS A 43 -3.11 4.88 8.18
C LYS A 43 -2.40 6.14 8.64
N GLY A 44 -1.21 6.41 8.12
CA GLY A 44 -0.45 7.63 8.40
C GLY A 44 -1.21 8.89 8.00
N ILE A 45 -1.75 8.91 6.77
CA ILE A 45 -2.54 10.03 6.24
C ILE A 45 -3.81 10.24 7.08
N ILE A 46 -4.59 9.19 7.33
CA ILE A 46 -5.81 9.25 8.14
C ILE A 46 -5.50 9.80 9.54
N THR A 47 -4.45 9.27 10.19
CA THR A 47 -4.05 9.70 11.54
C THR A 47 -3.64 11.16 11.55
N LYS A 48 -2.80 11.59 10.58
CA LYS A 48 -2.28 12.96 10.54
C LYS A 48 -3.35 13.98 10.13
N LYS A 49 -4.27 13.62 9.22
CA LYS A 49 -5.31 14.53 8.70
C LYS A 49 -6.53 14.63 9.61
N TYR A 50 -7.00 13.51 10.17
CA TYR A 50 -8.25 13.46 10.93
C TYR A 50 -8.04 13.22 12.43
N GLY A 51 -6.81 12.96 12.88
CA GLY A 51 -6.51 12.69 14.29
C GLY A 51 -6.99 11.31 14.77
N VAL A 52 -7.37 10.40 13.86
CA VAL A 52 -7.93 9.08 14.20
C VAL A 52 -6.90 7.98 13.92
N VAL A 53 -6.56 7.20 14.95
CA VAL A 53 -5.75 5.99 14.80
C VAL A 53 -6.63 4.86 14.27
N ASN A 54 -6.46 4.51 13.00
CA ASN A 54 -7.26 3.47 12.35
C ASN A 54 -6.63 2.07 12.56
N ARG A 55 -7.42 1.14 13.12
CA ARG A 55 -7.02 -0.27 13.37
C ARG A 55 -7.47 -1.24 12.27
N GLU A 56 -8.18 -0.77 11.25
CA GLU A 56 -8.61 -1.57 10.11
C GLU A 56 -7.40 -2.04 9.29
N HIS A 57 -7.46 -3.25 8.74
CA HIS A 57 -6.43 -3.81 7.85
C HIS A 57 -6.92 -3.96 6.41
N ASN A 58 -8.22 -3.81 6.18
CA ASN A 58 -8.81 -3.80 4.87
C ASN A 58 -8.45 -2.49 4.13
N LEU A 59 -7.57 -2.61 3.13
CA LEU A 59 -7.13 -1.48 2.30
C LEU A 59 -8.29 -0.72 1.65
N VAL A 60 -9.35 -1.42 1.20
CA VAL A 60 -10.50 -0.78 0.57
C VAL A 60 -11.21 0.17 1.53
N LYS A 61 -11.39 -0.23 2.79
CA LYS A 61 -12.02 0.63 3.80
C LYS A 61 -11.15 1.82 4.20
N LEU A 62 -9.83 1.61 4.27
CA LEU A 62 -8.87 2.69 4.52
C LEU A 62 -8.88 3.71 3.37
N LEU A 63 -8.86 3.23 2.12
CA LEU A 63 -8.92 4.06 0.92
C LEU A 63 -10.26 4.82 0.84
N GLU A 64 -11.36 4.16 1.19
CA GLU A 64 -12.70 4.76 1.23
C GLU A 64 -12.81 5.92 2.20
N THR A 65 -12.15 5.84 3.35
CA THR A 65 -12.04 6.95 4.30
C THR A 65 -11.40 8.19 3.64
N LEU A 66 -10.44 8.00 2.74
CA LEU A 66 -9.77 9.11 2.06
C LEU A 66 -10.56 9.64 0.87
N TYR A 67 -11.08 8.75 0.00
CA TYR A 67 -11.74 9.18 -1.23
C TYR A 67 -13.14 9.75 -1.03
N LEU A 68 -13.85 9.40 0.06
CA LEU A 68 -15.16 9.99 0.37
C LEU A 68 -15.04 11.37 1.03
N SER A 69 -13.89 11.69 1.64
CA SER A 69 -13.70 12.93 2.38
C SER A 69 -13.00 14.01 1.55
N ASP A 70 -11.78 13.74 1.08
CA ASP A 70 -10.90 14.79 0.56
C ASP A 70 -10.18 14.43 -0.74
N PHE A 71 -10.06 13.15 -1.06
CA PHE A 71 -9.20 12.67 -2.14
C PHE A 71 -9.95 11.78 -3.14
N PRO A 72 -10.98 12.30 -3.85
CA PRO A 72 -11.88 11.48 -4.67
C PRO A 72 -11.18 10.70 -5.79
N LYS A 73 -10.05 11.19 -6.29
CA LYS A 73 -9.21 10.49 -7.29
C LYS A 73 -8.81 9.09 -6.82
N LEU A 74 -8.53 8.91 -5.52
CA LEU A 74 -8.12 7.62 -4.96
C LEU A 74 -9.14 6.50 -5.17
N LYS A 75 -10.41 6.81 -5.51
CA LYS A 75 -11.44 5.81 -5.82
C LYS A 75 -11.04 4.89 -6.99
N GLU A 76 -10.23 5.36 -7.94
CA GLU A 76 -9.78 4.55 -9.09
C GLU A 76 -8.94 3.34 -8.67
N TYR A 77 -8.22 3.43 -7.55
CA TYR A 77 -7.38 2.36 -7.02
C TYR A 77 -8.13 1.34 -6.14
N LYS A 78 -9.46 1.45 -6.02
CA LYS A 78 -10.27 0.53 -5.21
C LYS A 78 -10.13 -0.93 -5.64
N GLY A 79 -9.97 -1.20 -6.95
CA GLY A 79 -9.72 -2.53 -7.49
C GLY A 79 -8.39 -3.11 -7.00
N LEU A 80 -7.31 -2.34 -7.17
CA LEU A 80 -5.97 -2.71 -6.70
C LEU A 80 -5.93 -3.00 -5.19
N CYS A 81 -6.60 -2.18 -4.37
CA CYS A 81 -6.67 -2.42 -2.93
C CYS A 81 -7.40 -3.72 -2.55
N ARG A 82 -8.32 -4.20 -3.39
CA ARG A 82 -8.96 -5.51 -3.19
C ARG A 82 -7.98 -6.63 -3.52
N GLU A 83 -7.29 -6.53 -4.66
CA GLU A 83 -6.28 -7.51 -5.11
C GLU A 83 -5.13 -7.66 -4.10
N LEU A 84 -4.54 -6.54 -3.66
CA LEU A 84 -3.47 -6.53 -2.64
C LEU A 84 -3.91 -7.16 -1.31
N LYS A 85 -5.17 -6.98 -0.92
CA LYS A 85 -5.72 -7.62 0.30
C LYS A 85 -5.70 -9.14 0.13
N ASP A 86 -6.10 -9.65 -1.03
CA ASP A 86 -6.23 -11.08 -1.25
C ASP A 86 -4.83 -11.74 -1.33
N PHE A 87 -3.84 -11.07 -1.95
CA PHE A 87 -2.44 -11.50 -1.93
C PHE A 87 -1.83 -11.62 -0.53
N TYR A 88 -2.13 -10.70 0.38
CA TYR A 88 -1.61 -10.77 1.76
C TYR A 88 -1.97 -12.08 2.47
N PHE A 89 -3.10 -12.69 2.13
CA PHE A 89 -3.53 -13.98 2.67
C PHE A 89 -3.04 -15.15 1.83
N SER A 90 -3.25 -15.13 0.51
CA SER A 90 -2.94 -16.29 -0.34
C SER A 90 -1.43 -16.53 -0.46
N ARG A 91 -0.58 -15.49 -0.45
CA ARG A 91 0.87 -15.64 -0.68
C ARG A 91 1.68 -16.12 0.53
N ARG A 92 1.11 -16.07 1.74
CA ARG A 92 1.83 -16.43 2.98
C ARG A 92 1.40 -17.75 3.60
N TYR A 93 0.32 -18.33 3.09
CA TYR A 93 -0.26 -19.55 3.63
C TYR A 93 -0.49 -20.52 2.48
N ALA A 94 -0.34 -21.81 2.76
CA ALA A 94 -0.81 -22.85 1.85
C ALA A 94 -2.33 -22.69 1.72
N SER A 95 -2.77 -22.10 0.60
CA SER A 95 -4.15 -21.78 0.30
C SER A 95 -4.50 -22.39 -1.04
N ASP A 96 -5.68 -22.98 -1.16
CA ASP A 96 -6.20 -23.48 -2.43
C ASP A 96 -6.47 -22.32 -3.42
N ASP A 97 -6.57 -21.09 -2.90
CA ASP A 97 -6.74 -19.85 -3.66
C ASP A 97 -5.40 -19.18 -4.05
N TYR A 98 -4.28 -19.92 -4.05
CA TYR A 98 -3.00 -19.39 -4.51
C TYR A 98 -3.03 -19.20 -6.04
N GLU A 99 -3.12 -17.95 -6.46
CA GLU A 99 -3.00 -17.57 -7.86
C GLU A 99 -1.52 -17.48 -8.24
N ILE A 100 -1.07 -18.15 -9.31
CA ILE A 100 0.29 -17.93 -9.83
C ILE A 100 0.22 -16.73 -10.76
N LEU A 101 1.03 -15.70 -10.51
CA LEU A 101 1.21 -14.61 -11.46
C LEU A 101 2.36 -14.95 -12.39
N ASP A 102 2.19 -14.68 -13.68
CA ASP A 102 3.32 -14.63 -14.58
C ASP A 102 4.12 -13.32 -14.41
N HIS A 103 5.27 -13.25 -15.08
CA HIS A 103 6.15 -12.09 -14.96
C HIS A 103 5.49 -10.79 -15.43
N ASN A 104 4.69 -10.82 -16.50
CA ASN A 104 4.04 -9.62 -17.01
C ASN A 104 2.96 -9.16 -16.05
N GLU A 105 2.14 -10.08 -15.53
CA GLU A 105 1.12 -9.77 -14.53
C GLU A 105 1.76 -9.14 -13.29
N TYR A 106 2.87 -9.70 -12.80
CA TYR A 106 3.61 -9.15 -11.68
C TYR A 106 4.14 -7.73 -11.93
N GLU A 107 4.72 -7.47 -13.12
CA GLU A 107 5.18 -6.12 -13.49
C GLU A 107 4.02 -5.12 -13.61
N GLU A 108 2.89 -5.51 -14.21
CA GLU A 108 1.68 -4.68 -14.26
C GLU A 108 1.15 -4.35 -12.86
N TYR A 109 1.19 -5.32 -11.93
CA TYR A 109 0.84 -5.08 -10.53
C TYR A 109 1.78 -4.07 -9.86
N LEU A 110 3.09 -4.20 -10.09
CA LEU A 110 4.07 -3.26 -9.55
C LEU A 110 3.87 -1.85 -10.10
N GLU A 111 3.59 -1.70 -11.40
CA GLU A 111 3.31 -0.40 -12.01
C GLU A 111 2.12 0.28 -11.32
N ARG A 112 0.99 -0.41 -11.24
CA ARG A 112 -0.23 0.11 -10.57
C ARG A 112 0.01 0.40 -9.07
N PHE A 113 0.82 -0.41 -8.40
CA PHE A 113 1.25 -0.15 -7.03
C PHE A 113 2.04 1.17 -6.92
N PHE A 114 3.02 1.40 -7.79
CA PHE A 114 3.83 2.61 -7.76
C PHE A 114 3.02 3.86 -8.12
N GLU A 115 2.04 3.76 -9.00
CA GLU A 115 1.08 4.84 -9.27
C GLU A 115 0.34 5.25 -8.00
N LEU A 116 -0.31 4.30 -7.32
CA LEU A 116 -1.01 4.58 -6.06
C LEU A 116 -0.05 5.13 -4.99
N LEU A 117 1.13 4.51 -4.83
CA LEU A 117 2.11 4.97 -3.86
C LEU A 117 2.53 6.42 -4.11
N ASN A 118 2.72 6.81 -5.37
CA ASN A 118 3.06 8.18 -5.73
C ASN A 118 1.94 9.16 -5.37
N GLU A 119 0.67 8.83 -5.66
CA GLU A 119 -0.48 9.65 -5.24
C GLU A 119 -0.51 9.85 -3.71
N LEU A 120 -0.31 8.77 -2.95
CA LEU A 120 -0.26 8.85 -1.48
C LEU A 120 0.92 9.69 -0.99
N LYS A 121 2.07 9.64 -1.66
CA LYS A 121 3.25 10.45 -1.32
C LYS A 121 3.02 11.93 -1.62
N GLU A 122 2.34 12.27 -2.71
CA GLU A 122 1.96 13.66 -3.00
C GLU A 122 0.97 14.20 -1.95
N ILE A 123 -0.01 13.38 -1.53
CA ILE A 123 -0.89 13.73 -0.42
C ILE A 123 -0.07 13.97 0.86
N ARG A 124 0.82 13.05 1.22
CA ARG A 124 1.70 13.18 2.40
C ARG A 124 2.52 14.47 2.36
N LYS A 125 3.14 14.81 1.22
CA LYS A 125 3.93 16.05 1.03
C LYS A 125 3.07 17.30 1.24
N SER A 126 1.85 17.32 0.68
CA SER A 126 0.94 18.46 0.85
C SER A 126 0.61 18.75 2.33
N MET A 127 0.61 17.71 3.16
CA MET A 127 0.36 17.80 4.61
C MET A 127 1.59 18.21 5.43
N GLU A 128 2.79 18.16 4.85
CA GLU A 128 4.03 18.66 5.47
C GLU A 128 4.25 20.14 5.17
N LEU A 129 3.82 20.62 3.99
CA LEU A 129 3.88 22.02 3.58
C LEU A 129 2.81 22.92 4.25
N SER A 130 1.79 22.32 4.85
CA SER A 130 0.69 23.01 5.54
C SER A 130 0.96 23.24 7.04
N GLN A 131 2.16 22.89 7.53
CA GLN A 131 2.64 23.14 8.90
C GLN A 131 3.63 24.31 8.91
#